data_AF-A0A7X4JNE8-F1
#
_entry.id   AF-A0A7X4JNE8-F1
#
_cell.length_a   1.000
_cell.length_b   1.000
_cell.length_c   1.000
_cell.angle_alpha   90.00
_cell.angle_beta   90.00
_cell.angle_gamma   90.00
#
_symmetry.space_group_name_H-M   'P 1'
#
loop_
_entity.id
_entity.type
_entity.pdbx_description
1 polymer ?
#
loop_
_entity_poly.entity_id
_entity_poly.type
_entity_poly.pdbx_seq_one_letter_code
_entity_poly.pdbx_strand_id
1 'polypeptide(L)'
;ILSILRYVDAPFVVPIYSARGHNGDVINAGLLWYAAMRPFDAFFVPTNSVGDLYGRFVSNKNIFHTVSLGVNANKFRPFDKQEAKNEVARMLNRPEIASSPVVGFFSRFQPEKGAGIYIKIAKRLPDVYFLLTAPTLNFYEYQQLPPNLICAPQQPRDQLARFLSAFDVYCFPSMVGEETFGLALLETMACGVPPIVPRLDGLPEVVADAGLIVQAQAFDNEIGSFAGTVSPDIMADAVNTLLTDEKARLALGQKARERALTFTWDKTAQNVIALFKKLKRIQQLENGYKRHFAISFSPYLNNRRRQIESRSILNNITFEKERPLMKDRYAQSIAEGLSLTLLRKHSHHEVEAVLHHLYGQDRTEVILEKVFGFEESVSG
;
A
#
# COMPACT_ATOMS: atom_id res chain seq x y z
N ILE A 1 13.83 5.57 -16.45
CA ILE A 1 12.93 4.39 -16.55
C ILE A 1 11.64 4.72 -17.29
N LEU A 2 10.87 5.75 -16.89
CA LEU A 2 9.59 6.09 -17.55
C LEU A 2 9.69 6.38 -19.06
N SER A 3 10.83 6.91 -19.54
CA SER A 3 11.10 7.09 -20.98
C SER A 3 11.28 5.78 -21.74
N ILE A 4 11.70 4.70 -21.08
CA ILE A 4 11.94 3.37 -21.67
C ILE A 4 10.62 2.65 -21.96
N LEU A 5 9.56 2.92 -21.18
CA LEU A 5 8.23 2.35 -21.36
C LEU A 5 7.67 2.56 -22.78
N ARG A 6 8.13 3.60 -23.48
CA ARG A 6 7.73 3.87 -24.87
C ARG A 6 8.34 2.97 -25.93
N TYR A 7 9.48 2.37 -25.63
CA TYR A 7 10.22 1.54 -26.58
C TYR A 7 10.06 0.04 -26.32
N VAL A 8 9.46 -0.32 -25.18
CA VAL A 8 9.28 -1.71 -24.78
C VAL A 8 7.85 -2.14 -25.07
N ASP A 9 7.69 -3.03 -26.04
CA ASP A 9 6.40 -3.62 -26.41
C ASP A 9 6.02 -4.81 -25.51
N ALA A 10 5.98 -4.56 -24.21
CA ALA A 10 5.57 -5.53 -23.19
C ALA A 10 4.84 -4.81 -22.04
N PRO A 11 3.88 -5.48 -21.37
CA PRO A 11 3.25 -4.96 -20.15
C PRO A 11 4.25 -4.68 -19.03
N PHE A 12 4.11 -3.53 -18.39
CA PHE A 12 4.76 -3.25 -17.10
C PHE A 12 3.75 -3.37 -15.97
N VAL A 13 4.16 -4.10 -14.94
CA VAL A 13 3.41 -4.22 -13.69
C VAL A 13 4.25 -3.58 -12.59
N VAL A 14 3.70 -2.55 -11.95
CA VAL A 14 4.37 -1.84 -10.85
C VAL A 14 3.80 -2.32 -9.51
N PRO A 15 4.61 -2.95 -8.65
CA PRO A 15 4.15 -3.37 -7.33
C PRO A 15 4.00 -2.18 -6.38
N ILE A 16 2.89 -2.13 -5.63
CA ILE A 16 2.68 -1.18 -4.54
C ILE A 16 2.63 -1.96 -3.23
N TYR A 17 3.75 -2.01 -2.50
CA TYR A 17 3.85 -2.71 -1.21
C TYR A 17 3.72 -1.80 0.01
N SER A 18 3.83 -0.49 -0.17
CA SER A 18 3.57 0.50 0.87
C SER A 18 2.35 1.31 0.47
N ALA A 19 1.45 1.55 1.42
CA ALA A 19 0.18 2.22 1.12
C ALA A 19 0.30 3.74 1.10
N ARG A 20 1.09 4.35 1.99
CA ARG A 20 1.17 5.82 2.12
C ARG A 20 2.60 6.36 1.97
N GLY A 21 3.58 5.70 2.59
CA GLY A 21 4.98 6.14 2.58
C GLY A 21 5.21 7.44 3.37
N HIS A 22 6.39 7.60 3.95
CA HIS A 22 6.80 8.78 4.71
C HIS A 22 6.43 10.09 3.96
N ASN A 23 5.46 10.85 4.47
CA ASN A 23 4.97 12.11 3.89
C ASN A 23 4.43 12.03 2.44
N GLY A 24 3.98 10.86 1.99
CA GLY A 24 3.31 10.70 0.70
C GLY A 24 4.22 10.51 -0.51
N ASP A 25 5.52 10.32 -0.31
CA ASP A 25 6.48 10.07 -1.39
C ASP A 25 6.10 8.85 -2.25
N VAL A 26 5.58 7.79 -1.62
CA VAL A 26 5.18 6.57 -2.33
C VAL A 26 3.92 6.80 -3.16
N ILE A 27 2.98 7.60 -2.67
CA ILE A 27 1.79 7.99 -3.43
C ILE A 27 2.18 8.88 -4.62
N ASN A 28 3.05 9.88 -4.40
CA ASN A 28 3.57 10.72 -5.48
C ASN A 28 4.30 9.90 -6.56
N ALA A 29 5.15 8.95 -6.15
CA ALA A 29 5.80 8.03 -7.08
C ALA A 29 4.77 7.17 -7.84
N GLY A 30 3.74 6.66 -7.15
CA GLY A 30 2.63 5.92 -7.77
C GLY A 30 1.88 6.75 -8.81
N LEU A 31 1.60 8.02 -8.53
CA LEU A 31 0.92 8.92 -9.48
C LEU A 31 1.79 9.25 -10.70
N LEU A 32 3.11 9.36 -10.54
CA LEU A 32 4.04 9.50 -11.67
C LEU A 32 4.04 8.26 -12.56
N TRP A 33 3.99 7.06 -11.97
CA TRP A 33 3.82 5.83 -12.72
C TRP A 33 2.48 5.80 -13.45
N TYR A 34 1.38 6.15 -12.76
CA TYR A 34 0.05 6.20 -13.35
C TYR A 34 0.00 7.11 -14.58
N ALA A 35 0.59 8.31 -14.49
CA ALA A 35 0.64 9.25 -15.61
C ALA A 35 1.42 8.74 -16.83
N ALA A 36 2.30 7.76 -16.64
CA ALA A 36 3.11 7.16 -17.70
C ALA A 36 2.58 5.79 -18.17
N MET A 37 1.58 5.21 -17.50
CA MET A 37 1.06 3.89 -17.81
C MET A 37 0.24 3.87 -19.10
N ARG A 38 0.43 2.83 -19.89
CA ARG A 38 -0.34 2.53 -21.10
C ARG A 38 -1.57 1.67 -20.74
N PRO A 39 -2.53 1.48 -21.67
CA PRO A 39 -3.74 0.68 -21.40
C PRO A 39 -3.48 -0.77 -20.99
N PHE A 40 -2.30 -1.30 -21.30
CA PHE A 40 -1.86 -2.65 -20.98
C PHE A 40 -0.77 -2.70 -19.90
N ASP A 41 -0.57 -1.60 -19.17
CA ASP A 41 0.23 -1.57 -17.94
C ASP A 41 -0.70 -1.60 -16.72
N ALA A 42 -0.14 -1.94 -15.56
CA ALA A 42 -0.91 -2.14 -14.34
C ALA A 42 -0.12 -1.81 -13.08
N PHE A 43 -0.86 -1.48 -12.01
CA PHE A 43 -0.37 -1.67 -10.66
C PHE A 43 -0.82 -3.02 -10.14
N PHE A 44 0.04 -3.66 -9.36
CA PHE A 44 -0.40 -4.73 -8.49
C PHE A 44 -0.36 -4.26 -7.04
N VAL A 45 -1.44 -4.53 -6.31
CA VAL A 45 -1.63 -4.19 -4.90
C VAL A 45 -1.90 -5.47 -4.10
N PRO A 46 -1.48 -5.59 -2.83
CA PRO A 46 -1.63 -6.84 -2.10
C PRO A 46 -3.03 -7.06 -1.51
N THR A 47 -3.80 -5.98 -1.34
CA THR A 47 -5.19 -6.01 -0.87
C THR A 47 -6.05 -5.01 -1.64
N ASN A 48 -7.36 -5.23 -1.66
CA ASN A 48 -8.31 -4.29 -2.25
C ASN A 48 -8.28 -2.95 -1.50
N SER A 49 -8.08 -2.96 -0.18
CA SER A 49 -7.93 -1.73 0.60
C SER A 49 -6.83 -0.79 0.08
N VAL A 50 -5.71 -1.35 -0.39
CA VAL A 50 -4.63 -0.54 -1.01
C VAL A 50 -5.07 -0.03 -2.38
N GLY A 51 -5.72 -0.87 -3.19
CA GLY A 51 -6.29 -0.46 -4.48
C GLY A 51 -7.30 0.67 -4.34
N ASP A 52 -8.17 0.61 -3.34
CA ASP A 52 -9.18 1.62 -3.04
C ASP A 52 -8.54 2.93 -2.56
N LEU A 53 -7.50 2.84 -1.72
CA LEU A 53 -6.74 4.01 -1.28
C LEU A 53 -6.13 4.77 -2.47
N TYR A 54 -5.37 4.08 -3.32
CA TYR A 54 -4.76 4.70 -4.49
C TYR A 54 -5.80 5.11 -5.54
N GLY A 55 -6.89 4.35 -5.64
CA GLY A 55 -8.03 4.63 -6.52
C GLY A 55 -8.71 5.97 -6.25
N ARG A 56 -8.55 6.56 -5.05
CA ARG A 56 -9.05 7.91 -4.74
C ARG A 56 -8.34 9.01 -5.53
N PHE A 57 -7.10 8.77 -5.96
CA PHE A 57 -6.24 9.79 -6.59
C PHE A 57 -6.19 9.69 -8.12
N VAL A 58 -6.86 8.71 -8.72
CA VAL A 58 -6.79 8.46 -10.18
C VAL A 58 -8.18 8.34 -10.80
N SER A 59 -8.27 8.62 -12.10
CA SER A 59 -9.53 8.51 -12.86
C SER A 59 -9.89 7.09 -13.27
N ASN A 60 -8.89 6.23 -13.54
CA ASN A 60 -9.10 4.83 -13.91
C ASN A 60 -8.64 3.91 -12.77
N LYS A 61 -9.58 3.43 -11.95
CA LYS A 61 -9.29 2.50 -10.85
C LYS A 61 -8.98 1.07 -11.30
N ASN A 62 -9.39 0.70 -12.53
CA ASN A 62 -9.22 -0.66 -13.05
C ASN A 62 -7.76 -1.04 -13.32
N ILE A 63 -6.84 -0.08 -13.19
CA ILE A 63 -5.41 -0.28 -13.32
C ILE A 63 -4.78 -0.95 -12.09
N PHE A 64 -5.46 -0.91 -10.93
CA PHE A 64 -5.02 -1.61 -9.73
C PHE A 64 -5.58 -3.03 -9.74
N HIS A 65 -4.68 -4.01 -9.71
CA HIS A 65 -5.04 -5.41 -9.64
C HIS A 65 -4.57 -6.02 -8.32
N THR A 66 -5.51 -6.60 -7.59
CA THR A 66 -5.20 -7.24 -6.31
C THR A 66 -4.51 -8.58 -6.56
N VAL A 67 -3.27 -8.68 -6.10
CA VAL A 67 -2.48 -9.91 -6.08
C VAL A 67 -1.92 -10.06 -4.68
N SER A 68 -2.64 -10.84 -3.87
CA SER A 68 -2.27 -11.11 -2.48
C SER A 68 -0.89 -11.77 -2.36
N LEU A 69 -0.17 -11.43 -1.29
CA LEU A 69 1.11 -12.05 -0.96
C LEU A 69 0.89 -13.49 -0.45
N GLY A 70 1.99 -14.21 -0.26
CA GLY A 70 1.97 -15.62 0.10
C GLY A 70 2.68 -15.95 1.41
N VAL A 71 2.33 -17.10 1.98
CA VAL A 71 3.08 -17.78 3.03
C VAL A 71 3.71 -19.06 2.50
N ASN A 72 4.87 -19.43 3.02
CA ASN A 72 5.45 -20.76 2.81
C ASN A 72 4.76 -21.75 3.77
N ALA A 73 3.77 -22.47 3.26
CA ALA A 73 2.94 -23.40 4.04
C ALA A 73 3.69 -24.61 4.63
N ASN A 74 4.84 -24.99 4.02
CA ASN A 74 5.67 -26.08 4.51
C ASN A 74 6.51 -25.66 5.72
N LYS A 75 6.93 -24.39 5.72
CA LYS A 75 7.75 -23.80 6.78
C LYS A 75 6.90 -23.31 7.95
N PHE A 76 5.87 -22.52 7.66
CA PHE A 76 4.91 -22.03 8.65
C PHE A 76 3.76 -23.00 8.69
N ARG A 77 3.77 -23.85 9.72
CA ARG A 77 2.77 -24.88 9.99
C ARG A 77 2.62 -25.03 11.51
N PRO A 78 1.50 -25.56 11.99
CA PRO A 78 1.35 -25.88 13.40
C PRO A 78 2.42 -26.89 13.85
N PHE A 79 2.97 -26.66 15.03
CA PHE A 79 3.75 -27.61 15.81
C PHE A 79 2.97 -28.01 17.06
N ASP A 80 3.41 -29.06 17.77
CA ASP A 80 2.85 -29.36 19.08
C ASP A 80 3.02 -28.15 20.00
N LYS A 81 1.91 -27.68 20.55
CA LYS A 81 1.86 -26.45 21.32
C LYS A 81 2.62 -26.58 22.64
N GLN A 82 2.48 -27.73 23.31
CA GLN A 82 3.12 -27.92 24.61
C GLN A 82 4.63 -28.06 24.44
N GLU A 83 5.09 -28.78 23.42
CA GLU A 83 6.52 -28.85 23.06
C GLU A 83 7.08 -27.46 22.72
N ALA A 84 6.38 -26.69 21.88
CA ALA A 84 6.79 -25.34 21.52
C ALA A 84 6.90 -24.42 22.74
N LYS A 85 5.92 -24.46 23.64
CA LYS A 85 5.96 -23.70 24.90
C LYS A 85 7.10 -24.15 25.81
N ASN A 86 7.33 -25.46 25.96
CA ASN A 86 8.42 -26.00 26.77
C ASN A 86 9.81 -25.61 26.21
N GLU A 87 9.96 -25.53 24.89
CA GLU A 87 11.18 -25.02 24.26
C GLU A 87 11.39 -23.53 24.54
N VAL A 88 10.35 -22.70 24.37
CA VAL A 88 10.45 -21.26 24.65
C VAL A 88 10.70 -20.99 26.14
N ALA A 89 10.03 -21.72 27.04
CA ALA A 89 10.24 -21.64 28.48
C ALA A 89 11.70 -21.95 28.86
N ARG A 90 12.29 -23.00 28.28
CA ARG A 90 13.71 -23.34 28.48
C ARG A 90 14.64 -22.28 27.90
N MET A 91 14.36 -21.81 26.68
CA MET A 91 15.17 -20.78 26.00
C MET A 91 15.25 -19.49 26.82
N LEU A 92 14.15 -19.09 27.45
CA LEU A 92 14.07 -17.82 28.20
C LEU A 92 14.32 -17.98 29.70
N ASN A 93 14.50 -19.21 30.19
CA ASN A 93 14.53 -19.55 31.62
C ASN A 93 13.28 -19.02 32.36
N ARG A 94 12.09 -19.25 31.78
CA ARG A 94 10.78 -18.78 32.27
C ARG A 94 9.77 -19.94 32.25
N PRO A 95 9.70 -20.78 33.30
CA PRO A 95 8.82 -21.95 33.34
C PRO A 95 7.33 -21.61 33.22
N GLU A 96 6.92 -20.40 33.62
CA GLU A 96 5.53 -19.93 33.52
C GLU A 96 4.97 -19.94 32.07
N ILE A 97 5.84 -19.80 31.05
CA ILE A 97 5.44 -19.85 29.63
C ILE A 97 4.89 -21.24 29.27
N ALA A 98 5.40 -22.29 29.92
CA ALA A 98 4.98 -23.66 29.69
C ALA A 98 3.60 -23.97 30.29
N SER A 99 3.27 -23.35 31.43
CA SER A 99 2.07 -23.65 32.21
C SER A 99 0.90 -22.71 31.96
N SER A 100 1.15 -21.53 31.41
CA SER A 100 0.16 -20.45 31.32
C SER A 100 -0.17 -20.06 29.89
N PRO A 101 -1.36 -19.49 29.62
CA PRO A 101 -1.65 -18.95 28.30
C PRO A 101 -0.73 -17.79 27.92
N VAL A 102 -0.29 -17.76 26.66
CA VAL A 102 0.69 -16.79 26.16
C VAL A 102 0.09 -15.97 25.02
N VAL A 103 0.08 -14.65 25.18
CA VAL A 103 -0.27 -13.71 24.11
C VAL A 103 0.99 -13.31 23.39
N GLY A 104 1.03 -13.53 22.07
CA GLY A 104 2.20 -13.32 21.24
C GLY A 104 2.18 -12.02 20.45
N PHE A 105 3.37 -11.42 20.28
CA PHE A 105 3.64 -10.34 19.34
C PHE A 105 4.85 -10.68 18.48
N PHE A 106 4.68 -10.58 17.17
CA PHE A 106 5.69 -10.87 16.15
C PHE A 106 5.59 -9.82 15.06
N SER A 107 6.52 -8.88 15.11
CA SER A 107 6.66 -7.72 14.21
C SER A 107 7.83 -6.89 14.74
N ARG A 108 8.28 -5.89 13.97
CA ARG A 108 9.08 -4.79 14.53
C ARG A 108 8.33 -4.20 15.74
N PHE A 109 9.02 -4.01 16.86
CA PHE A 109 8.44 -3.48 18.09
C PHE A 109 8.50 -1.94 18.09
N GLN A 110 7.72 -1.34 17.20
CA GLN A 110 7.72 0.11 16.96
C GLN A 110 6.31 0.69 17.14
N PRO A 111 6.18 2.01 17.37
CA PRO A 111 4.89 2.65 17.62
C PRO A 111 3.84 2.33 16.55
N GLU A 112 4.23 2.34 15.29
CA GLU A 112 3.33 2.10 14.17
C GLU A 112 2.77 0.67 14.20
N LYS A 113 3.57 -0.30 14.61
CA LYS A 113 3.17 -1.70 14.75
C LYS A 113 2.35 -1.98 16.01
N GLY A 114 2.00 -0.94 16.77
CA GLY A 114 1.16 -1.07 17.96
C GLY A 114 1.91 -1.41 19.23
N ALA A 115 3.24 -1.30 19.27
CA ALA A 115 4.04 -1.69 20.43
C ALA A 115 3.59 -0.98 21.73
N GLY A 116 3.30 0.32 21.65
CA GLY A 116 2.77 1.08 22.78
C GLY A 116 1.39 0.61 23.26
N ILE A 117 0.52 0.15 22.34
CA ILE A 117 -0.77 -0.45 22.68
C ILE A 117 -0.54 -1.82 23.32
N TYR A 118 0.35 -2.63 22.76
CA TYR A 118 0.68 -3.95 23.31
C TYR A 118 1.17 -3.88 24.77
N ILE A 119 2.03 -2.90 25.09
CA ILE A 119 2.45 -2.63 26.48
C ILE A 119 1.25 -2.23 27.36
N LYS A 120 0.34 -1.41 26.84
CA LYS A 120 -0.87 -0.98 27.59
C LYS A 120 -1.84 -2.13 27.83
N ILE A 121 -1.93 -3.11 26.93
CA ILE A 121 -2.69 -4.35 27.11
C ILE A 121 -2.03 -5.20 28.20
N ALA A 122 -0.71 -5.38 28.15
CA ALA A 122 0.02 -6.14 29.16
C ALA A 122 -0.16 -5.57 30.58
N LYS A 123 -0.19 -4.24 30.72
CA LYS A 123 -0.50 -3.57 32.00
C LYS A 123 -1.93 -3.79 32.51
N ARG A 124 -2.89 -4.02 31.61
CA ARG A 124 -4.31 -4.26 31.95
C ARG A 124 -4.58 -5.70 32.33
N LEU A 125 -3.77 -6.63 31.83
CA LEU A 125 -3.89 -8.07 32.06
C LEU A 125 -2.65 -8.60 32.79
N PRO A 126 -2.44 -8.23 34.07
CA PRO A 126 -1.21 -8.57 34.81
C PRO A 126 -1.01 -10.07 35.02
N ASP A 127 -2.09 -10.86 35.00
CA ASP A 127 -2.07 -12.31 35.19
C ASP A 127 -1.80 -13.10 33.89
N VAL A 128 -1.68 -12.39 32.76
CA VAL A 128 -1.44 -12.97 31.43
C VAL A 128 0.01 -12.68 31.01
N TYR A 129 0.68 -13.67 30.42
CA TYR A 129 2.04 -13.49 29.90
C TYR A 129 2.02 -13.04 28.45
N PHE A 130 2.73 -11.94 28.19
CA PHE A 130 2.87 -11.34 26.86
C PHE A 130 4.27 -11.63 26.34
N LEU A 131 4.38 -12.43 25.30
CA LEU A 131 5.64 -12.81 24.69
C LEU A 131 5.83 -12.04 23.39
N LEU A 132 6.95 -11.33 23.26
CA LEU A 132 7.31 -10.66 22.01
C LEU A 132 8.64 -11.19 21.48
N THR A 133 8.72 -11.36 20.16
CA THR A 133 10.00 -11.62 19.48
C THR A 133 10.46 -10.33 18.80
N ALA A 134 11.40 -9.63 19.45
CA ALA A 134 11.98 -8.42 18.91
C ALA A 134 13.46 -8.33 19.31
N PRO A 135 14.38 -8.15 18.35
CA PRO A 135 15.80 -7.96 18.66
C PRO A 135 16.08 -6.61 19.34
N THR A 136 15.14 -5.67 19.34
CA THR A 136 15.44 -4.26 19.59
C THR A 136 14.26 -3.52 20.21
N LEU A 137 14.50 -2.89 21.37
CA LEU A 137 13.51 -2.11 22.13
C LEU A 137 13.71 -0.58 21.99
N ASN A 138 14.55 -0.10 21.07
CA ASN A 138 15.02 1.30 20.96
C ASN A 138 14.04 2.41 21.40
N PHE A 139 12.77 2.37 20.95
CA PHE A 139 11.77 3.39 21.31
C PHE A 139 11.28 3.35 22.77
N TYR A 140 11.52 2.25 23.45
CA TYR A 140 11.01 1.89 24.77
C TYR A 140 12.11 1.48 25.75
N GLU A 141 13.39 1.66 25.40
CA GLU A 141 14.54 1.25 26.21
C GLU A 141 14.56 1.92 27.59
N TYR A 142 14.09 3.17 27.68
CA TYR A 142 13.97 3.93 28.92
C TYR A 142 12.63 3.75 29.64
N GLN A 143 11.72 2.97 29.07
CA GLN A 143 10.40 2.77 29.67
C GLN A 143 10.43 1.56 30.61
N GLN A 144 9.86 1.71 31.80
CA GLN A 144 9.58 0.56 32.66
C GLN A 144 8.49 -0.31 32.02
N LEU A 145 8.92 -1.44 31.47
CA LEU A 145 8.06 -2.46 30.89
C LEU A 145 7.37 -3.26 32.00
N PRO A 146 6.11 -3.70 31.80
CA PRO A 146 5.41 -4.48 32.81
C PRO A 146 6.06 -5.88 32.95
N PRO A 147 6.10 -6.46 34.16
CA PRO A 147 6.87 -7.68 34.44
C PRO A 147 6.37 -8.93 33.72
N ASN A 148 5.11 -8.91 33.29
CA ASN A 148 4.47 -9.96 32.49
C ASN A 148 4.76 -9.84 30.98
N LEU A 149 5.48 -8.80 30.54
CA LEU A 149 5.97 -8.66 29.17
C LEU A 149 7.36 -9.26 29.04
N ILE A 150 7.46 -10.38 28.32
CA ILE A 150 8.67 -11.18 28.15
C ILE A 150 9.23 -10.94 26.75
N CYS A 151 10.47 -10.43 26.71
CA CYS A 151 11.21 -10.18 25.48
C CYS A 151 12.05 -11.40 25.11
N ALA A 152 11.73 -12.05 24.01
CA ALA A 152 12.54 -13.10 23.43
C ALA A 152 13.52 -12.52 22.40
N PRO A 153 14.73 -13.10 22.26
CA PRO A 153 15.64 -12.73 21.19
C PRO A 153 15.01 -13.02 19.82
N GLN A 154 15.55 -12.40 18.78
CA GLN A 154 15.13 -12.69 17.41
C GLN A 154 15.38 -14.15 17.07
N GLN A 155 14.34 -14.80 16.54
CA GLN A 155 14.41 -16.20 16.19
C GLN A 155 14.95 -16.38 14.78
N PRO A 156 15.85 -17.36 14.56
CA PRO A 156 16.20 -17.83 13.23
C PRO A 156 14.94 -18.19 12.43
N ARG A 157 14.95 -17.91 11.13
CA ARG A 157 13.74 -18.01 10.30
C ARG A 157 13.17 -19.43 10.27
N ASP A 158 14.03 -20.44 10.34
CA ASP A 158 13.72 -21.88 10.43
C ASP A 158 13.09 -22.30 11.77
N GLN A 159 13.45 -21.64 12.88
CA GLN A 159 12.90 -21.92 14.21
C GLN A 159 11.65 -21.09 14.51
N LEU A 160 11.46 -19.98 13.78
CA LEU A 160 10.38 -19.03 14.00
C LEU A 160 8.99 -19.68 14.02
N ALA A 161 8.68 -20.60 13.10
CA ALA A 161 7.37 -21.23 13.06
C ALA A 161 7.05 -22.03 14.34
N ARG A 162 8.07 -22.66 14.93
CA ARG A 162 7.96 -23.37 16.20
C ARG A 162 7.79 -22.39 17.36
N PHE A 163 8.54 -21.30 17.38
CA PHE A 163 8.37 -20.23 18.36
C PHE A 163 6.95 -19.63 18.31
N LEU A 164 6.45 -19.30 17.12
CA LEU A 164 5.08 -18.78 16.94
C LEU A 164 4.02 -19.76 17.42
N SER A 165 4.26 -21.07 17.30
CA SER A 165 3.32 -22.11 17.77
C SER A 165 3.18 -22.14 19.30
N ALA A 166 4.10 -21.51 20.05
CA ALA A 166 3.97 -21.33 21.50
C ALA A 166 2.90 -20.29 21.87
N PHE A 167 2.46 -19.46 20.93
CA PHE A 167 1.41 -18.47 21.16
C PHE A 167 0.04 -19.14 21.28
N ASP A 168 -0.76 -18.70 22.25
CA ASP A 168 -2.18 -19.04 22.33
C ASP A 168 -3.04 -18.09 21.51
N VAL A 169 -2.67 -16.82 21.52
CA VAL A 169 -3.33 -15.76 20.78
C VAL A 169 -2.25 -14.86 20.20
N TYR A 170 -2.43 -14.44 18.96
CA TYR A 170 -1.57 -13.44 18.34
C TYR A 170 -2.25 -12.07 18.40
N CYS A 171 -1.73 -11.16 19.23
CA CYS A 171 -2.31 -9.84 19.40
C CYS A 171 -1.48 -8.83 18.61
N PHE A 172 -2.03 -8.33 17.49
CA PHE A 172 -1.34 -7.43 16.58
C PHE A 172 -2.10 -6.09 16.45
N PRO A 173 -1.93 -5.17 17.42
CA PRO A 173 -2.61 -3.87 17.45
C PRO A 173 -1.98 -2.85 16.48
N SER A 174 -1.67 -3.26 15.25
CA SER A 174 -1.03 -2.39 14.25
C SER A 174 -1.88 -1.16 13.94
N MET A 175 -1.25 0.02 13.99
CA MET A 175 -1.87 1.32 13.72
C MET A 175 -1.38 1.94 12.40
N VAL A 176 -0.47 1.28 11.68
CA VAL A 176 0.12 1.85 10.45
C VAL A 176 -0.84 1.80 9.27
N GLY A 177 -0.89 2.90 8.53
CA GLY A 177 -1.39 2.95 7.14
C GLY A 177 -0.47 2.32 6.10
N GLU A 178 0.56 1.57 6.52
CA GLU A 178 1.46 0.82 5.65
C GLU A 178 1.28 -0.69 5.80
N GLU A 179 0.43 -1.17 6.70
CA GLU A 179 0.16 -2.60 6.80
C GLU A 179 -0.78 -3.03 5.67
N THR A 180 -0.15 -3.20 4.50
CA THR A 180 -0.84 -3.48 3.25
C THR A 180 -1.38 -4.91 3.19
N PHE A 181 -0.76 -5.85 3.92
CA PHE A 181 -1.15 -7.26 3.92
C PHE A 181 -0.90 -8.01 5.24
N GLY A 182 0.18 -7.72 5.96
CA GLY A 182 0.50 -8.42 7.21
C GLY A 182 1.12 -9.81 6.99
N LEU A 183 2.36 -9.87 6.49
CA LEU A 183 3.07 -11.16 6.37
C LEU A 183 3.29 -11.84 7.72
N ALA A 184 3.61 -11.08 8.77
CA ALA A 184 3.77 -11.64 10.12
C ALA A 184 2.45 -12.19 10.68
N LEU A 185 1.34 -11.50 10.40
CA LEU A 185 -0.01 -11.98 10.67
C LEU A 185 -0.27 -13.29 9.91
N LEU A 186 -0.03 -13.32 8.60
CA LEU A 186 -0.28 -14.49 7.78
C LEU A 186 0.56 -15.71 8.21
N GLU A 187 1.83 -15.49 8.55
CA GLU A 187 2.74 -16.51 9.06
C GLU A 187 2.27 -17.09 10.40
N THR A 188 1.75 -16.23 11.29
CA THR A 188 1.24 -16.65 12.59
C THR A 188 -0.08 -17.41 12.45
N MET A 189 -0.99 -16.94 11.59
CA MET A 189 -2.20 -17.67 11.20
C MET A 189 -1.85 -19.03 10.58
N ALA A 190 -0.80 -19.09 9.74
CA ALA A 190 -0.29 -20.33 9.16
C ALA A 190 0.29 -21.30 10.20
N CYS A 191 0.67 -20.85 11.40
CA CYS A 191 1.00 -21.73 12.52
C CYS A 191 -0.23 -22.19 13.32
N GLY A 192 -1.44 -21.83 12.92
CA GLY A 192 -2.68 -22.19 13.61
C GLY A 192 -2.96 -21.34 14.85
N VAL A 193 -2.37 -20.16 14.94
CA VAL A 193 -2.56 -19.23 16.06
C VAL A 193 -3.63 -18.21 15.67
N PRO A 194 -4.72 -18.08 16.45
CA PRO A 194 -5.78 -17.13 16.16
C PRO A 194 -5.31 -15.68 16.36
N PRO A 195 -5.51 -14.79 15.38
CA PRO A 195 -5.12 -13.40 15.48
C PRO A 195 -6.23 -12.51 16.07
N ILE A 196 -5.82 -11.45 16.77
CA ILE A 196 -6.64 -10.30 17.14
C ILE A 196 -6.02 -9.07 16.45
N VAL A 197 -6.81 -8.43 15.59
CA VAL A 197 -6.37 -7.27 14.81
C VAL A 197 -7.40 -6.14 14.87
N PRO A 198 -6.97 -4.88 14.77
CA PRO A 198 -7.90 -3.77 14.59
C PRO A 198 -8.52 -3.77 13.18
N ARG A 199 -9.72 -3.19 13.06
CA ARG A 199 -10.39 -2.94 11.78
C ARG A 199 -9.74 -1.79 11.01
N LEU A 200 -8.49 -1.98 10.57
CA LEU A 200 -7.70 -0.99 9.83
C LEU A 200 -7.05 -1.61 8.58
N ASP A 201 -7.09 -0.87 7.47
CA ASP A 201 -6.43 -1.18 6.19
C ASP A 201 -6.63 -2.64 5.69
N GLY A 202 -5.54 -3.32 5.32
CA GLY A 202 -5.58 -4.67 4.74
C GLY A 202 -5.80 -5.80 5.74
N LEU A 203 -5.75 -5.54 7.05
CA LEU A 203 -5.82 -6.59 8.08
C LEU A 203 -7.18 -7.31 8.09
N PRO A 204 -8.34 -6.61 8.04
CA PRO A 204 -9.64 -7.27 7.95
C PRO A 204 -9.81 -8.14 6.71
N GLU A 205 -9.19 -7.76 5.60
CA GLU A 205 -9.26 -8.52 4.34
C GLU A 205 -8.51 -9.86 4.48
N VAL A 206 -7.33 -9.84 5.10
CA VAL A 206 -6.52 -11.06 5.30
C VAL A 206 -7.14 -11.96 6.37
N VAL A 207 -7.55 -11.40 7.52
CA VAL A 207 -8.16 -12.16 8.62
C VAL A 207 -9.55 -12.68 8.28
N ALA A 208 -10.40 -11.85 7.65
CA ALA A 208 -11.81 -12.14 7.39
C ALA A 208 -12.52 -12.66 8.66
N ASP A 209 -13.04 -13.88 8.63
CA ASP A 209 -13.75 -14.53 9.73
C ASP A 209 -12.86 -15.52 10.51
N ALA A 210 -11.54 -15.51 10.26
CA ALA A 210 -10.54 -16.43 10.80
C ALA A 210 -9.71 -15.85 11.95
N GLY A 211 -10.25 -14.82 12.61
CA GLY A 211 -9.68 -14.16 13.78
C GLY A 211 -10.68 -13.18 14.38
N LEU A 212 -10.28 -12.48 15.45
CA LEU A 212 -11.09 -11.38 16.00
C LEU A 212 -10.65 -10.06 15.40
N ILE A 213 -11.59 -9.39 14.73
CA ILE A 213 -11.40 -8.03 14.20
C ILE A 213 -12.12 -7.07 15.13
N VAL A 214 -11.37 -6.25 15.85
CA VAL A 214 -11.93 -5.30 16.81
C VAL A 214 -12.13 -3.92 16.21
N GLN A 215 -13.06 -3.16 16.76
CA GLN A 215 -13.32 -1.80 16.30
C GLN A 215 -12.11 -0.90 16.56
N ALA A 216 -11.75 -0.10 15.55
CA ALA A 216 -10.69 0.89 15.60
C ALA A 216 -11.20 2.23 15.07
N GLN A 217 -10.54 3.30 15.47
CA GLN A 217 -10.79 4.64 14.94
C GLN A 217 -9.82 4.89 13.80
N ALA A 218 -10.34 5.00 12.57
CA ALA A 218 -9.54 5.41 11.43
C ALA A 218 -9.36 6.94 11.45
N PHE A 219 -8.18 7.41 11.05
CA PHE A 219 -7.92 8.83 10.82
C PHE A 219 -8.02 9.15 9.33
N ASP A 220 -8.72 10.22 9.01
CA ASP A 220 -8.95 10.63 7.62
C ASP A 220 -7.65 11.18 6.98
N ASN A 221 -7.30 10.57 5.85
CA ASN A 221 -6.71 11.16 4.63
C ASN A 221 -5.38 11.92 4.67
N GLU A 222 -4.59 11.93 5.75
CA GLU A 222 -3.21 12.40 5.66
C GLU A 222 -2.26 11.30 5.16
N ILE A 223 -1.55 11.64 4.07
CA ILE A 223 -0.67 10.78 3.27
C ILE A 223 0.65 10.47 4.03
N GLY A 224 0.76 10.82 5.31
CA GLY A 224 1.98 10.65 6.12
C GLY A 224 1.79 10.26 7.59
N SER A 225 0.57 9.90 8.01
CA SER A 225 0.26 9.60 9.43
C SER A 225 -0.23 8.16 9.65
N PHE A 226 -0.32 7.74 10.92
CA PHE A 226 -0.97 6.49 11.32
C PHE A 226 -2.36 6.40 10.65
N ALA A 227 -2.76 5.22 10.19
CA ALA A 227 -4.07 5.03 9.57
C ALA A 227 -5.21 5.11 10.58
N GLY A 228 -4.90 4.93 11.85
CA GLY A 228 -5.86 4.99 12.93
C GLY A 228 -5.24 4.65 14.27
N THR A 229 -6.11 4.39 15.24
CA THR A 229 -5.76 3.89 16.57
C THR A 229 -6.80 2.89 17.05
N VAL A 230 -6.42 2.05 18.00
CA VAL A 230 -7.33 1.11 18.65
C VAL A 230 -7.22 1.26 20.16
N SER A 231 -8.34 1.16 20.87
CA SER A 231 -8.33 1.21 22.33
C SER A 231 -7.62 -0.03 22.90
N PRO A 232 -6.65 0.14 23.82
CA PRO A 232 -6.07 -0.99 24.55
C PRO A 232 -7.11 -1.78 25.34
N ASP A 233 -8.20 -1.15 25.80
CA ASP A 233 -9.28 -1.83 26.55
C ASP A 233 -10.00 -2.83 25.64
N ILE A 234 -10.40 -2.39 24.44
CA ILE A 234 -11.08 -3.27 23.46
C ILE A 234 -10.18 -4.44 23.06
N MET A 235 -8.89 -4.20 22.87
CA MET A 235 -7.94 -5.28 22.56
C MET A 235 -7.77 -6.25 23.74
N ALA A 236 -7.72 -5.74 24.98
CA ALA A 236 -7.62 -6.57 26.18
C ALA A 236 -8.87 -7.45 26.38
N ASP A 237 -10.07 -6.91 26.14
CA ASP A 237 -11.32 -7.67 26.20
C ASP A 237 -11.36 -8.80 25.17
N ALA A 238 -10.87 -8.54 23.96
CA ALA A 238 -10.75 -9.56 22.92
C ALA A 238 -9.71 -10.64 23.29
N VAL A 239 -8.59 -10.26 23.90
CA VAL A 239 -7.61 -11.21 24.47
C VAL A 239 -8.28 -12.10 25.50
N ASN A 240 -8.94 -11.50 26.51
CA ASN A 240 -9.64 -12.25 27.55
C ASN A 240 -10.67 -13.22 26.97
N THR A 241 -11.46 -12.78 25.99
CA THR A 241 -12.47 -13.62 25.32
C THR A 241 -11.86 -14.90 24.73
N LEU A 242 -10.70 -14.80 24.06
CA LEU A 242 -10.03 -15.99 23.52
C LEU A 242 -9.29 -16.80 24.59
N LEU A 243 -8.82 -16.17 25.66
CA LEU A 243 -8.12 -16.89 26.73
C LEU A 243 -9.06 -17.72 27.61
N THR A 244 -10.29 -17.23 27.83
CA THR A 244 -11.29 -17.91 28.68
C THR A 244 -12.03 -19.05 27.99
N ASP A 245 -12.12 -19.05 26.65
CA ASP A 245 -12.73 -20.14 25.88
C ASP A 245 -11.68 -20.86 25.01
N GLU A 246 -11.09 -21.91 25.58
CA GLU A 246 -10.10 -22.73 24.87
C GLU A 246 -10.67 -23.39 23.62
N LYS A 247 -11.92 -23.88 23.66
CA LYS A 247 -12.54 -24.58 22.53
C LYS A 247 -12.72 -23.61 21.37
N ALA A 248 -13.24 -22.42 21.63
CA ALA A 248 -13.38 -21.37 20.61
C ALA A 248 -12.02 -20.93 20.07
N ARG A 249 -11.01 -20.77 20.95
CA ARG A 249 -9.64 -20.41 20.55
C ARG A 249 -9.02 -21.43 19.60
N LEU A 250 -9.14 -22.73 19.90
CA LEU A 250 -8.61 -23.81 19.06
C LEU A 250 -9.33 -23.90 17.72
N ALA A 251 -10.67 -23.78 17.71
CA ALA A 251 -11.45 -23.75 16.47
C ALA A 251 -11.07 -22.54 15.59
N LEU A 252 -10.88 -21.37 16.21
CA LEU A 252 -10.45 -20.16 15.50
C LEU A 252 -9.02 -20.30 14.96
N GLY A 253 -8.13 -20.97 15.69
CA GLY A 253 -6.78 -21.28 15.23
C GLY A 253 -6.75 -22.20 14.00
N GLN A 254 -7.62 -23.23 13.96
CA GLN A 254 -7.79 -24.07 12.78
C GLN A 254 -8.28 -23.25 11.58
N LYS A 255 -9.29 -22.41 11.80
CA LYS A 255 -9.81 -21.50 10.78
C LYS A 255 -8.76 -20.50 10.28
N ALA A 256 -7.93 -19.97 11.19
CA ALA A 256 -6.80 -19.10 10.86
C ALA A 256 -5.81 -19.81 9.92
N ARG A 257 -5.49 -21.09 10.20
CA ARG A 257 -4.63 -21.91 9.33
C ARG A 257 -5.25 -22.09 7.95
N GLU A 258 -6.52 -22.51 7.90
CA GLU A 258 -7.24 -22.72 6.63
C GLU A 258 -7.25 -21.45 5.78
N ARG A 259 -7.56 -20.30 6.41
CA ARG A 259 -7.51 -18.99 5.77
C ARG A 259 -6.11 -18.67 5.26
N ALA A 260 -5.07 -18.89 6.06
CA ALA A 260 -3.69 -18.61 5.65
C ALA A 260 -3.25 -19.45 4.44
N LEU A 261 -3.69 -20.71 4.36
CA LEU A 261 -3.44 -21.60 3.22
C LEU A 261 -4.19 -21.19 1.95
N THR A 262 -5.12 -20.24 2.03
CA THR A 262 -5.66 -19.58 0.85
C THR A 262 -4.67 -18.63 0.19
N PHE A 263 -3.63 -18.20 0.91
CA PHE A 263 -2.59 -17.25 0.48
C PHE A 263 -1.20 -17.91 0.41
N THR A 264 -0.96 -18.78 -0.56
CA THR A 264 0.38 -19.38 -0.77
C THR A 264 1.17 -18.65 -1.83
N TRP A 265 2.50 -18.72 -1.77
CA TRP A 265 3.35 -18.15 -2.83
C TRP A 265 3.07 -18.76 -4.22
N ASP A 266 2.67 -20.03 -4.28
CA ASP A 266 2.25 -20.66 -5.54
C ASP A 266 1.00 -19.99 -6.11
N LYS A 267 0.00 -19.69 -5.27
CA LYS A 267 -1.20 -18.95 -5.68
C LYS A 267 -0.87 -17.52 -6.09
N THR A 268 0.00 -16.83 -5.34
CA THR A 268 0.52 -15.51 -5.73
C THR A 268 1.16 -15.56 -7.11
N ALA A 269 2.05 -16.52 -7.36
CA ALA A 269 2.72 -16.68 -8.66
C ALA A 269 1.72 -16.95 -9.80
N GLN A 270 0.72 -17.81 -9.58
CA GLN A 270 -0.35 -18.06 -10.54
C GLN A 270 -1.14 -16.79 -10.86
N ASN A 271 -1.48 -15.99 -9.85
CA ASN A 271 -2.19 -14.72 -10.03
C ASN A 271 -1.36 -13.68 -10.78
N VAL A 272 -0.05 -13.59 -10.50
CA VAL A 272 0.88 -12.73 -11.27
C VAL A 272 0.91 -13.17 -12.74
N ILE A 273 1.06 -14.47 -13.01
CA ILE A 273 1.07 -15.00 -14.39
C ILE A 273 -0.26 -14.70 -15.10
N ALA A 274 -1.39 -14.88 -14.41
CA ALA A 274 -2.71 -14.57 -14.95
C ALA A 274 -2.85 -13.08 -15.29
N LEU A 275 -2.35 -12.18 -14.45
CA LEU A 275 -2.31 -10.75 -14.70
C LEU A 275 -1.49 -10.43 -15.96
N PHE A 276 -0.25 -10.94 -16.07
CA PHE A 276 0.57 -10.72 -17.25
C PHE A 276 -0.09 -11.27 -18.53
N LYS A 277 -0.73 -12.45 -18.48
CA LYS A 277 -1.49 -12.99 -19.61
C LYS A 277 -2.65 -12.09 -20.01
N LYS A 278 -3.39 -11.53 -19.05
CA LYS A 278 -4.47 -10.57 -19.28
C LYS A 278 -3.93 -9.31 -19.96
N LEU A 279 -2.87 -8.72 -19.43
CA LEU A 279 -2.28 -7.49 -19.97
C LEU A 279 -1.69 -7.70 -21.36
N LYS A 280 -1.04 -8.85 -21.62
CA LYS A 280 -0.54 -9.21 -22.95
C LYS A 280 -1.67 -9.28 -23.99
N ARG A 281 -2.85 -9.80 -23.64
CA ARG A 281 -4.01 -9.80 -24.54
C ARG A 281 -4.47 -8.38 -24.87
N ILE A 282 -4.53 -7.50 -23.88
CA ILE A 282 -4.88 -6.09 -24.08
C ILE A 282 -3.85 -5.42 -25.01
N GLN A 283 -2.55 -5.64 -24.75
CA GLN A 283 -1.45 -5.13 -25.57
C GLN A 283 -1.55 -5.58 -27.03
N GLN A 284 -1.85 -6.86 -27.28
CA GLN A 284 -2.03 -7.38 -28.63
C GLN A 284 -3.20 -6.73 -29.38
N LEU A 285 -4.30 -6.45 -28.68
CA LEU A 285 -5.43 -5.72 -29.24
C LEU A 285 -5.03 -4.27 -29.56
N GLU A 286 -4.41 -3.56 -28.62
CA GLU A 286 -3.97 -2.16 -28.77
C GLU A 286 -2.93 -1.97 -29.89
N ASN A 287 -2.02 -2.92 -30.10
CA ASN A 287 -1.05 -2.87 -31.20
C ASN A 287 -1.69 -3.00 -32.58
N GLY A 288 -2.90 -3.56 -32.67
CA GLY A 288 -3.73 -3.50 -33.87
C GLY A 288 -4.28 -2.10 -34.15
N TYR A 289 -4.26 -1.18 -33.17
CA TYR A 289 -4.85 0.17 -33.21
C TYR A 289 -3.81 1.31 -33.02
N LYS A 290 -2.51 1.07 -33.30
CA LYS A 290 -1.35 1.95 -33.00
C LYS A 290 -1.67 3.44 -32.74
N ARG A 291 -1.71 3.83 -31.46
CA ARG A 291 -1.54 5.22 -31.02
C ARG A 291 -0.06 5.49 -30.74
N HIS A 292 0.54 6.45 -31.44
CA HIS A 292 1.92 6.87 -31.20
C HIS A 292 1.97 7.90 -30.07
N PHE A 293 2.46 7.52 -28.89
CA PHE A 293 2.83 8.46 -27.84
C PHE A 293 4.30 8.89 -28.03
N ALA A 294 4.53 10.11 -28.52
CA ALA A 294 5.86 10.70 -28.58
C ALA A 294 6.00 11.77 -27.50
N ILE A 295 6.73 11.48 -26.42
CA ILE A 295 7.29 12.54 -25.55
C ILE A 295 8.64 12.88 -26.15
N SER A 296 8.74 14.10 -26.64
CA SER A 296 9.98 14.74 -27.06
C SER A 296 10.69 15.38 -25.87
N PHE A 297 12.00 15.50 -25.99
CA PHE A 297 12.82 16.29 -25.08
C PHE A 297 13.25 17.54 -25.83
N SER A 298 12.85 18.71 -25.34
CA SER A 298 13.35 19.97 -25.89
C SER A 298 14.50 20.46 -25.02
N PRO A 299 15.64 20.83 -25.62
CA PRO A 299 16.68 21.52 -24.89
C PRO A 299 16.16 22.88 -24.43
N TYR A 300 16.49 23.28 -23.21
CA TYR A 300 16.28 24.63 -22.70
C TYR A 300 17.52 25.08 -21.94
N LEU A 301 17.81 26.39 -21.99
CA LEU A 301 18.93 26.95 -21.26
C LEU A 301 18.52 27.17 -19.79
N ASN A 302 19.16 26.43 -18.87
CA ASN A 302 18.97 26.63 -17.45
C ASN A 302 19.81 27.83 -16.99
N ASN A 303 19.17 29.00 -16.88
CA ASN A 303 19.86 30.27 -16.57
C ASN A 303 20.57 30.29 -15.21
N ARG A 304 20.19 29.43 -14.25
CA ARG A 304 20.87 29.34 -12.95
C ARG A 304 22.18 28.55 -13.02
N ARG A 305 22.25 27.54 -13.89
CA ARG A 305 23.42 26.68 -14.07
C ARG A 305 24.24 27.01 -15.32
N ARG A 306 23.72 27.89 -16.18
CA ARG A 306 24.29 28.28 -17.48
C ARG A 306 24.61 27.07 -18.37
N GLN A 307 23.72 26.08 -18.40
CA GLN A 307 23.87 24.86 -19.20
C GLN A 307 22.57 24.51 -19.90
N ILE A 308 22.68 23.85 -21.06
CA ILE A 308 21.53 23.33 -21.79
C ILE A 308 21.09 22.03 -21.11
N GLU A 309 19.87 22.03 -20.57
CA GLU A 309 19.24 20.85 -19.96
C GLU A 309 18.05 20.41 -20.80
N SER A 310 17.65 19.13 -20.70
CA SER A 310 16.46 18.61 -21.36
C SER A 310 15.31 18.50 -20.38
N ARG A 311 14.12 19.02 -20.73
CA ARG A 311 12.89 18.84 -19.93
C ARG A 311 11.90 17.94 -20.68
N SER A 312 11.26 17.02 -19.96
CA SER A 312 10.23 16.16 -20.55
C SER A 312 8.92 16.92 -20.74
N ILE A 313 8.33 16.80 -21.94
CA ILE A 313 6.98 17.28 -22.26
C ILE A 313 6.07 16.05 -22.40
N LEU A 314 4.98 15.99 -21.64
CA LEU A 314 3.95 14.93 -21.76
C LEU A 314 3.00 15.29 -22.90
N ASN A 315 3.10 14.59 -24.03
CA ASN A 315 2.11 14.69 -25.10
C ASN A 315 1.09 13.55 -24.97
N ASN A 316 -0.19 13.91 -24.80
CA ASN A 316 -1.31 12.99 -24.81
C ASN A 316 -2.35 13.48 -25.82
N ILE A 317 -2.14 13.17 -27.10
CA ILE A 317 -3.09 13.51 -28.17
C ILE A 317 -3.66 12.20 -28.72
N THR A 318 -4.98 12.05 -28.65
CA THR A 318 -5.73 11.03 -29.40
C THR A 318 -6.61 11.74 -30.43
N PHE A 319 -6.88 11.10 -31.56
CA PHE A 319 -7.69 11.70 -32.65
C PHE A 319 -9.15 11.98 -32.25
N GLU A 320 -9.65 11.43 -31.13
CA GLU A 320 -11.08 11.41 -30.81
C GLU A 320 -11.49 12.10 -29.50
N LYS A 321 -10.56 12.45 -28.59
CA LYS A 321 -10.95 13.09 -27.31
C LYS A 321 -9.98 14.17 -26.85
N GLU A 322 -10.34 15.41 -27.14
CA GLU A 322 -9.89 16.62 -26.43
C GLU A 322 -10.80 16.89 -25.22
N ARG A 323 -10.66 16.14 -24.12
CA ARG A 323 -11.40 16.50 -22.88
C ARG A 323 -10.49 16.48 -21.66
N PRO A 324 -10.55 17.51 -20.79
CA PRO A 324 -9.88 17.49 -19.50
C PRO A 324 -10.51 16.43 -18.57
N LEU A 325 -9.69 15.92 -17.64
CA LEU A 325 -10.04 14.88 -16.67
C LEU A 325 -11.03 15.32 -15.56
N MET A 326 -11.56 16.54 -15.58
CA MET A 326 -12.51 17.06 -14.57
C MET A 326 -13.74 17.70 -15.24
N LYS A 327 -14.94 17.41 -14.72
CA LYS A 327 -16.24 17.79 -15.31
C LYS A 327 -16.57 19.29 -15.28
N ASP A 328 -15.95 20.06 -14.39
CA ASP A 328 -16.34 21.45 -14.09
C ASP A 328 -15.27 22.48 -14.43
N ARG A 329 -14.35 22.19 -15.36
CA ARG A 329 -13.40 23.20 -15.86
C ARG A 329 -13.56 23.41 -17.35
N TYR A 330 -13.37 24.67 -17.74
CA TYR A 330 -13.37 25.15 -19.12
C TYR A 330 -12.70 24.13 -20.04
N ALA A 331 -13.46 23.63 -21.02
CA ALA A 331 -12.97 22.68 -21.99
C ALA A 331 -11.99 23.39 -22.91
N GLN A 332 -10.74 23.47 -22.47
CA GLN A 332 -9.70 24.17 -23.19
C GLN A 332 -9.20 23.31 -24.35
N SER A 333 -9.35 23.82 -25.57
CA SER A 333 -8.76 23.17 -26.74
C SER A 333 -7.23 23.24 -26.68
N ILE A 334 -6.55 22.34 -27.40
CA ILE A 334 -5.08 22.32 -27.45
C ILE A 334 -4.53 23.66 -27.92
N ALA A 335 -5.21 24.29 -28.87
CA ALA A 335 -4.83 25.59 -29.37
C ALA A 335 -4.98 26.69 -28.31
N GLU A 336 -6.08 26.73 -27.57
CA GLU A 336 -6.28 27.69 -26.46
C GLU A 336 -5.25 27.52 -25.33
N GLY A 337 -4.89 26.28 -25.01
CA GLY A 337 -3.85 25.97 -24.01
C GLY A 337 -2.44 26.37 -24.45
N LEU A 338 -2.15 26.19 -25.75
CA LEU A 338 -0.91 26.65 -26.36
C LEU A 338 -0.83 28.19 -26.34
N SER A 339 -1.91 28.88 -26.74
CA SER A 339 -2.00 30.34 -26.72
C SER A 339 -1.73 30.90 -25.32
N LEU A 340 -2.47 30.47 -24.29
CA LEU A 340 -2.26 30.94 -22.92
C LEU A 340 -0.86 30.65 -22.37
N THR A 341 -0.22 29.56 -22.82
CA THR A 341 1.14 29.23 -22.42
C THR A 341 2.16 30.16 -23.06
N LEU A 342 2.00 30.45 -24.35
CA LEU A 342 2.88 31.37 -25.08
C LEU A 342 2.73 32.80 -24.55
N LEU A 343 1.51 33.23 -24.24
CA LEU A 343 1.22 34.58 -23.73
C LEU A 343 1.91 34.91 -22.40
N ARG A 344 2.35 33.90 -21.64
CA ARG A 344 3.15 34.13 -20.42
C ARG A 344 4.49 34.82 -20.71
N LYS A 345 5.00 34.75 -21.94
CA LYS A 345 6.34 35.23 -22.31
C LYS A 345 6.43 35.83 -23.71
N HIS A 346 5.35 35.85 -24.48
CA HIS A 346 5.29 36.32 -25.86
C HIS A 346 4.10 37.26 -26.04
N SER A 347 4.24 38.22 -26.94
CA SER A 347 3.19 39.19 -27.27
C SER A 347 2.04 38.55 -28.03
N HIS A 348 0.85 39.18 -27.97
CA HIS A 348 -0.35 38.72 -28.67
C HIS A 348 -0.09 38.45 -30.17
N HIS A 349 0.69 39.32 -30.82
CA HIS A 349 1.01 39.23 -32.24
C HIS A 349 1.94 38.03 -32.57
N GLU A 350 2.88 37.71 -31.68
CA GLU A 350 3.75 36.54 -31.85
C GLU A 350 2.96 35.23 -31.66
N VAL A 351 2.04 35.22 -30.70
CA VAL A 351 1.14 34.07 -30.48
C VAL A 351 0.21 33.89 -31.68
N GLU A 352 -0.34 34.97 -32.21
CA GLU A 352 -1.19 34.96 -33.40
C GLU A 352 -0.46 34.42 -34.64
N ALA A 353 0.75 34.89 -34.92
CA ALA A 353 1.53 34.41 -36.05
C ALA A 353 1.83 32.90 -35.96
N VAL A 354 2.10 32.39 -34.75
CA VAL A 354 2.30 30.95 -34.51
C VAL A 354 1.02 30.16 -34.75
N LEU A 355 -0.13 30.66 -34.32
CA LEU A 355 -1.40 29.97 -34.50
C LEU A 355 -1.88 30.01 -35.95
N HIS A 356 -1.72 31.13 -36.67
CA HIS A 356 -2.04 31.24 -38.09
C HIS A 356 -1.29 30.20 -38.91
N HIS A 357 -0.02 29.98 -38.58
CA HIS A 357 0.79 28.94 -39.23
C HIS A 357 0.29 27.52 -38.93
N LEU A 358 -0.16 27.25 -37.71
CA LEU A 358 -0.54 25.91 -37.26
C LEU A 358 -1.99 25.53 -37.60
N TYR A 359 -2.89 26.51 -37.66
CA TYR A 359 -4.34 26.27 -37.70
C TYR A 359 -5.06 27.02 -38.83
N GLY A 360 -4.37 27.90 -39.56
CA GLY A 360 -4.97 28.74 -40.60
C GLY A 360 -5.70 29.96 -40.01
N GLN A 361 -6.06 30.90 -40.88
CA GLN A 361 -6.52 32.23 -40.48
C GLN A 361 -7.84 32.22 -39.72
N ASP A 362 -8.89 31.65 -40.33
CA ASP A 362 -10.24 31.62 -39.76
C ASP A 362 -10.31 30.90 -38.41
N ARG A 363 -9.52 29.82 -38.24
CA ARG A 363 -9.52 29.05 -36.99
C ARG A 363 -8.76 29.77 -35.89
N THR A 364 -7.68 30.48 -36.24
CA THR A 364 -6.86 31.24 -35.29
C THR A 364 -7.62 32.40 -34.67
N GLU A 365 -8.39 33.14 -35.47
CA GLU A 365 -9.21 34.25 -34.98
C GLU A 365 -10.21 33.78 -33.92
N VAL A 366 -10.92 32.66 -34.17
CA VAL A 366 -11.87 32.07 -33.20
C VAL A 366 -11.19 31.61 -31.91
N ILE A 367 -9.94 31.12 -31.99
CA ILE A 367 -9.17 30.68 -30.82
C ILE A 367 -8.72 31.90 -30.00
N LEU A 368 -8.19 32.92 -30.65
CA LEU A 368 -7.64 34.11 -29.99
C LEU A 368 -8.72 34.99 -29.38
N GLU A 369 -9.88 35.12 -30.03
CA GLU A 369 -11.03 35.85 -29.48
C GLU A 369 -11.44 35.28 -28.11
N LYS A 370 -11.45 33.95 -27.96
CA LYS A 370 -11.73 33.29 -26.68
C LYS A 370 -10.61 33.44 -25.66
N VAL A 371 -9.36 33.32 -26.09
CA VAL A 371 -8.18 33.36 -25.21
C VAL A 371 -7.95 34.76 -24.64
N PHE A 372 -8.02 35.79 -25.49
CA PHE A 372 -7.84 37.18 -25.08
C PHE A 372 -9.05 37.70 -24.30
N GLY A 373 -10.27 37.31 -24.67
CA GLY A 373 -11.46 37.61 -23.86
C GLY A 373 -11.38 37.04 -22.44
N PHE A 374 -10.73 35.89 -22.26
CA PHE A 374 -10.43 35.33 -20.92
C PHE A 374 -9.37 36.14 -20.17
N GLU A 375 -8.29 36.55 -20.84
CA GLU A 375 -7.21 37.34 -20.23
C GLU A 375 -7.72 38.72 -19.75
N GLU A 376 -8.56 39.39 -20.53
CA GLU A 376 -9.19 40.65 -20.17
C GLU A 376 -10.17 40.51 -18.98
N SER A 377 -10.92 39.40 -18.91
CA SER A 377 -11.86 39.13 -17.80
C SER A 377 -11.19 38.81 -16.45
N VAL A 378 -9.91 38.43 -16.47
CA VAL A 378 -9.12 38.06 -15.28
C VAL A 378 -8.18 39.21 -14.86
N SER A 379 -7.92 40.16 -15.76
CA SER A 379 -7.02 41.30 -15.54
C SER A 379 -7.74 42.61 -15.16
N GLY A 380 -9.06 42.65 -15.28
CA GLY A 380 -9.94 43.65 -14.64
C GLY A 380 -10.43 43.17 -13.29
#